data_AF-A0A0M3JAW8-F1
#
_entry.id   AF-A0A0M3JAW8-F1
#
_cell.length_a   1.000
_cell.length_b   1.000
_cell.length_c   1.000
_cell.angle_alpha   90.00
_cell.angle_beta   90.00
_cell.angle_gamma   90.00
#
_symmetry.space_group_name_H-M   'P 1'
#
loop_
_entity.id
_entity.type
_entity.pdbx_description
1 polymer ?
#
loop_
_entity_poly.entity_id
_entity_poly.type
_entity_poly.pdbx_seq_one_letter_code
_entity_poly.pdbx_strand_id
1 'polypeptide(L)'
;MKHFSTDHGLGTPVIKLKVDEINGEGKWAFERGSFDVTWSSADGNKKSYGMYLKVWKKNADNKWVVYADSTNYIKLPPKPKTKSS
;
A
#
# COMPACT_ATOMS: atom_id res chain seq x y z
N MET A 1 -5.37 -3.13 -21.47
CA MET A 1 -4.65 -2.88 -20.22
C MET A 1 -4.98 -1.45 -19.77
N LYS A 2 -6.05 -1.28 -18.98
CA LYS A 2 -6.58 0.03 -18.53
C LYS A 2 -6.82 -0.01 -17.03
N HIS A 3 -5.79 -0.08 -16.19
CA HIS A 3 -5.99 -0.23 -14.74
C HIS A 3 -5.35 0.87 -13.87
N PHE A 4 -4.70 1.88 -14.45
CA PHE A 4 -4.12 3.00 -13.69
C PHE A 4 -4.28 4.36 -14.39
N SER A 5 -5.48 4.66 -14.88
CA SER A 5 -5.79 6.02 -15.35
C SER A 5 -7.24 6.36 -15.01
N THR A 6 -7.52 6.50 -13.72
CA THR A 6 -8.65 7.32 -13.29
C THR A 6 -8.16 8.08 -12.09
N ASP A 7 -7.57 9.23 -12.37
CA ASP A 7 -7.43 10.29 -11.38
C ASP A 7 -8.86 10.68 -11.00
N HIS A 8 -9.32 10.15 -9.87
CA HIS A 8 -10.72 10.15 -9.46
C HIS A 8 -11.22 11.53 -9.03
N GLY A 9 -10.74 12.66 -9.56
CA GLY A 9 -11.15 14.02 -9.12
C GLY A 9 -10.93 14.31 -7.62
N LEU A 10 -10.34 13.37 -6.90
CA LEU A 10 -9.86 13.41 -5.54
C LEU A 10 -8.36 13.65 -5.72
N GLY A 11 -7.83 14.75 -5.20
CA GLY A 11 -6.43 15.13 -5.45
C GLY A 11 -5.43 14.02 -5.08
N THR A 12 -4.16 14.22 -5.44
CA THR A 12 -3.08 13.24 -5.24
C THR A 12 -3.14 12.58 -3.86
N PRO A 13 -3.32 11.25 -3.77
CA PRO A 13 -3.39 10.56 -2.49
C PRO A 13 -2.08 10.68 -1.72
N VAL A 14 -2.19 10.91 -0.41
CA VAL A 14 -1.06 10.72 0.50
C VAL A 14 -1.08 9.27 0.97
N ILE A 15 -0.07 8.50 0.57
CA ILE A 15 0.10 7.09 0.96
C ILE A 15 1.22 6.99 1.98
N LYS A 16 0.95 6.37 3.13
CA LYS A 16 1.97 6.03 4.14
C LYS A 16 2.11 4.52 4.19
N LEU A 17 3.33 4.02 3.96
CA LEU A 17 3.65 2.61 4.09
C LEU A 17 4.21 2.32 5.49
N LYS A 18 3.82 1.19 6.05
CA LYS A 18 4.44 0.58 7.23
C LYS A 18 4.97 -0.78 6.82
N VAL A 19 6.29 -0.90 6.72
CA VAL A 19 6.95 -2.16 6.43
C VAL A 19 6.90 -3.03 7.68
N ASP A 20 6.38 -4.25 7.55
CA ASP A 20 6.36 -5.23 8.63
C ASP A 20 7.49 -6.24 8.49
N GLU A 21 7.86 -6.60 7.26
CA GLU A 21 8.90 -7.61 7.00
C GLU A 21 9.56 -7.37 5.65
N ILE A 22 10.89 -7.54 5.62
CA ILE A 22 11.70 -7.68 4.42
C ILE A 22 12.52 -8.95 4.57
N ASN A 23 12.47 -9.82 3.57
CA ASN A 23 13.29 -11.02 3.54
C ASN A 23 13.69 -11.32 2.09
N GLY A 24 14.94 -11.67 1.88
CA GLY A 24 15.46 -11.98 0.55
C GLY A 24 16.92 -12.36 0.55
N GLU A 25 17.31 -13.07 -0.49
CA GLU A 25 18.69 -13.47 -0.74
C GLU A 25 18.98 -13.49 -2.25
N GLY A 26 20.24 -13.18 -2.59
CA GLY A 26 20.73 -13.24 -3.96
C GLY A 26 20.02 -12.24 -4.89
N LYS A 27 19.16 -12.76 -5.77
CA LYS A 27 18.44 -12.01 -6.81
C LYS A 27 16.97 -11.78 -6.49
N TRP A 28 16.46 -12.31 -5.38
CA TRP A 28 15.05 -12.26 -5.00
C TRP A 28 14.87 -11.74 -3.58
N ALA A 29 13.83 -10.94 -3.38
CA ALA A 29 13.39 -10.51 -2.07
C ALA A 29 11.88 -10.29 -2.07
N PHE A 30 11.27 -10.25 -0.89
CA PHE A 30 9.93 -9.75 -0.70
C PHE A 30 9.90 -8.72 0.42
N GLU A 31 8.89 -7.85 0.34
CA GLU A 31 8.53 -6.87 1.35
C GLU A 31 7.02 -6.97 1.55
N ARG A 32 6.57 -7.03 2.81
CA ARG A 32 5.15 -6.93 3.14
C ARG A 32 4.91 -5.93 4.24
N GLY A 33 3.70 -5.40 4.26
CA GLY A 33 3.31 -4.44 5.27
C GLY A 33 1.88 -3.95 5.10
N SER A 34 1.59 -2.83 5.74
CA SER A 34 0.33 -2.12 5.63
C SER A 34 0.50 -0.77 4.98
N PHE A 35 -0.59 -0.22 4.44
CA PHE A 35 -0.61 1.13 3.92
C PHE A 35 -1.83 1.89 4.43
N ASP A 36 -1.67 3.18 4.68
CA ASP A 36 -2.75 4.15 4.89
C ASP A 36 -2.83 5.08 3.68
N VAL A 37 -4.02 5.28 3.12
CA VAL A 37 -4.30 6.22 2.03
C VAL A 37 -5.19 7.34 2.54
N THR A 38 -4.78 8.58 2.33
CA THR A 38 -5.64 9.76 2.54
C THR A 38 -5.88 10.45 1.21
N TRP A 39 -7.16 10.58 0.83
CA TRP A 39 -7.62 11.36 -0.31
C TRP A 39 -8.17 12.70 0.18
N SER A 40 -7.59 13.80 -0.30
CA SER A 40 -8.14 15.14 -0.07
C SER A 40 -9.25 15.41 -1.07
N SER A 41 -10.43 15.80 -0.57
CA SER A 41 -11.58 16.17 -1.40
C SER A 41 -12.23 17.45 -0.87
N ALA A 42 -13.02 18.12 -1.70
CA ALA A 42 -13.77 19.32 -1.30
C ALA A 42 -14.69 19.06 -0.09
N ASP A 43 -15.19 17.82 0.03
CA ASP A 43 -16.08 17.38 1.12
C ASP A 43 -15.32 16.84 2.36
N GLY A 44 -14.00 17.04 2.40
CA GLY A 44 -13.12 16.56 3.48
C GLY A 44 -12.27 15.35 3.09
N ASN A 45 -11.41 14.92 4.03
CA ASN A 45 -10.44 13.86 3.78
C ASN A 45 -11.06 12.47 3.96
N LYS A 46 -10.94 11.62 2.93
CA LYS A 46 -11.31 10.20 2.99
C LYS A 46 -10.07 9.38 3.32
N LYS A 47 -10.19 8.45 4.29
CA LYS A 47 -9.09 7.56 4.69
C LYS A 47 -9.44 6.11 4.40
N SER A 48 -8.48 5.38 3.85
CA SER A 48 -8.53 3.94 3.65
C SER A 48 -7.23 3.32 4.14
N TYR A 49 -7.22 2.03 4.46
CA TYR A 49 -6.00 1.29 4.76
C TYR A 49 -6.08 -0.12 4.18
N GLY A 50 -4.94 -0.78 4.10
CA GLY A 50 -4.83 -2.10 3.53
C GLY A 50 -3.50 -2.78 3.85
N MET A 51 -3.28 -3.93 3.23
CA MET A 51 -2.01 -4.65 3.27
C MET A 51 -1.43 -4.78 1.87
N TYR A 52 -0.12 -4.94 1.79
CA TYR A 52 0.59 -5.15 0.54
C TYR A 52 1.64 -6.26 0.67
N LEU A 53 1.92 -6.87 -0.47
CA LEU A 53 3.06 -7.75 -0.70
C LEU A 53 3.74 -7.33 -2.00
N LYS A 54 5.02 -6.99 -1.90
CA LYS A 54 5.90 -6.72 -3.04
C LYS A 54 6.94 -7.81 -3.15
N VAL A 55 7.10 -8.34 -4.35
CA VAL A 55 8.21 -9.22 -4.71
C VAL A 55 9.18 -8.42 -5.55
N TRP A 56 10.45 -8.47 -5.17
CA TRP A 56 11.55 -7.76 -5.81
C TRP A 56 12.46 -8.76 -6.52
N LYS A 57 12.98 -8.35 -7.67
CA LYS A 57 14.01 -9.09 -8.41
C LYS A 57 15.13 -8.16 -8.85
N LYS A 58 16.38 -8.60 -8.77
CA LYS A 58 17.49 -7.88 -9.41
C LYS A 58 17.41 -8.02 -10.93
N ASN A 59 17.46 -6.88 -11.63
CA ASN A 59 17.56 -6.85 -13.09
C ASN A 59 19.00 -7.18 -13.56
N ALA A 60 19.26 -7.08 -14.87
CA ALA A 60 20.59 -7.33 -15.44
C ALA A 60 21.69 -6.41 -14.87
N ASP A 61 21.32 -5.20 -14.46
CA ASP A 61 22.23 -4.21 -13.86
C ASP A 61 22.35 -4.36 -12.33
N ASN A 62 21.91 -5.49 -11.76
CA ASN A 62 21.88 -5.76 -10.32
C ASN A 62 21.04 -4.77 -9.48
N LYS A 63 20.11 -4.03 -10.10
CA LYS A 63 19.18 -3.13 -9.42
C LYS A 63 17.90 -3.86 -9.05
N TRP A 64 17.42 -3.64 -7.82
CA TRP A 64 16.12 -4.15 -7.40
C TRP A 64 14.99 -3.46 -8.15
N VAL A 65 14.12 -4.25 -8.77
CA VAL A 65 12.89 -3.78 -9.40
C VAL A 65 11.70 -4.56 -8.84
N VAL A 66 10.53 -3.93 -8.81
CA VAL A 66 9.29 -4.61 -8.46
C VAL A 66 8.98 -5.63 -9.55
N TYR A 67 8.99 -6.91 -9.17
CA TYR A 67 8.63 -8.02 -10.05
C TYR A 67 7.13 -8.32 -9.98
N ALA A 68 6.56 -8.28 -8.78
CA ALA A 68 5.12 -8.40 -8.55
C ALA A 68 4.70 -7.51 -7.39
N ASP A 69 3.51 -6.94 -7.48
CA ASP A 69 2.88 -6.13 -6.44
C ASP A 69 1.43 -6.57 -6.27
N SER A 70 1.04 -6.86 -5.04
CA SER A 70 -0.33 -7.20 -4.67
C SER A 70 -0.75 -6.37 -3.47
N THR A 71 -1.94 -5.78 -3.57
CA THR A 71 -2.55 -4.98 -2.51
C THR A 71 -3.98 -5.42 -2.27
N ASN A 72 -4.40 -5.38 -1.02
CA ASN A 72 -5.80 -5.55 -0.65
C ASN A 72 -6.23 -4.41 0.27
N TYR A 73 -7.36 -3.80 -0.06
CA TYR A 73 -8.01 -2.85 0.83
C TYR A 73 -8.77 -3.62 1.89
N ILE A 74 -8.50 -3.31 3.16
CA ILE A 74 -9.23 -3.93 4.24
C ILE A 74 -10.35 -2.98 4.66
N LYS A 75 -11.59 -3.38 4.39
CA LYS A 75 -12.75 -2.80 5.06
C LYS A 75 -12.89 -3.46 6.43
N LEU A 76 -12.05 -3.13 7.42
CA LEU A 76 -12.38 -3.57 8.79
C LEU A 76 -13.59 -2.77 9.26
N PRO A 77 -14.52 -3.41 10.00
CA PRO A 77 -15.51 -2.68 10.75
C PRO A 77 -14.83 -1.61 11.63
N PRO A 78 -15.49 -0.47 11.88
CA PRO A 78 -14.95 0.58 12.75
C PRO A 78 -14.53 -0.03 14.09
N LYS A 79 -13.36 0.38 14.60
CA LYS A 79 -12.85 -0.09 15.90
C LYS A 79 -13.97 0.07 16.95
N PRO A 80 -14.28 -0.97 17.74
CA PRO A 80 -15.23 -0.82 18.85
C PRO A 80 -14.79 0.34 19.72
N LYS A 81 -15.72 1.21 20.12
CA LYS A 81 -15.42 2.24 21.12
C LYS A 81 -14.97 1.54 22.39
N THR A 82 -13.68 1.61 22.70
CA THR A 82 -13.18 1.22 24.02
C THR A 82 -13.80 2.20 25.01
N LYS A 83 -14.68 1.69 25.88
CA LYS A 83 -15.08 2.44 27.06
C LYS A 83 -13.82 2.60 27.91
N SER A 84 -13.35 3.83 28.06
CA SER A 84 -12.42 4.17 29.13
C SER A 84 -13.17 3.91 30.43
N SER A 85 -12.71 2.94 31.22
CA SER A 85 -13.13 2.69 32.59
C SER A 85 -12.65 3.80 33.51
#